data_AF-A0A1Q7CG53-F1
#
_entry.id   AF-A0A1Q7CG53-F1
#
_cell.length_a   1.000
_cell.length_b   1.000
_cell.length_c   1.000
_cell.angle_alpha   90.00
_cell.angle_beta   90.00
_cell.angle_gamma   90.00
#
_symmetry.space_group_name_H-M   'P 1'
#
loop_
_entity.id
_entity.type
_entity.pdbx_description
1 polymer ?
#
loop_
_entity_poly.entity_id
_entity_poly.type
_entity_poly.pdbx_seq_one_letter_code
_entity_poly.pdbx_strand_id
1 'polypeptide(L)'
;MASTSPVLALYRTEVDAFTRDHLRILLAICSKIALSFENALKYQRSERTATTDYLTSLPNARSLFIHLDSELARCRRHRMSLAVLVCDLDGFKQINDRFGHLQGNRLLTSFAEKLRQTCREYDYVARMGGDEFVLVLSGLKPEALEDKIRHLQRLAAEAGREISGTDVLSVSVGHAYYPDEGMDAEQLLSEADRRMYAQKRQHHDQLYTSSAVAAEVSPAGTIH
;
A
#
# COMPACT_ATOMS: atom_id res chain seq x y z
N MET A 1 -7.12 -28.39 -15.20
CA MET A 1 -7.77 -27.12 -14.78
C MET A 1 -9.25 -27.40 -14.60
N ALA A 2 -9.75 -27.39 -13.36
CA ALA A 2 -11.18 -27.57 -13.11
C ALA A 2 -11.93 -26.28 -13.46
N SER A 3 -12.78 -26.31 -14.49
CA SER A 3 -13.72 -25.24 -14.80
C SER A 3 -14.89 -25.32 -13.81
N THR A 4 -14.91 -24.44 -12.81
CA THR A 4 -16.07 -24.27 -11.95
C THR A 4 -17.14 -23.49 -12.69
N SER A 5 -18.17 -24.18 -13.20
CA SER A 5 -19.36 -23.55 -13.77
C SER A 5 -20.34 -23.20 -12.65
N PRO A 6 -20.69 -21.92 -12.45
CA PRO A 6 -21.67 -21.54 -11.45
C PRO A 6 -23.07 -22.06 -11.83
N VAL A 7 -23.82 -22.56 -10.84
CA VAL A 7 -25.20 -23.05 -11.00
C VAL A 7 -26.13 -22.14 -10.21
N LEU A 8 -27.19 -21.65 -10.85
CA LEU A 8 -28.30 -20.97 -10.19
C LEU A 8 -29.44 -21.97 -10.00
N ALA A 9 -29.80 -22.25 -8.76
CA ALA A 9 -30.90 -23.16 -8.40
C ALA A 9 -32.02 -22.39 -7.68
N LEU A 10 -33.26 -22.67 -8.05
CA LEU A 10 -34.47 -22.15 -7.41
C LEU A 10 -35.31 -23.32 -6.90
N TYR A 11 -35.85 -23.18 -5.70
CA TYR A 11 -36.63 -24.22 -5.04
C TYR A 11 -37.99 -23.69 -4.59
N ARG A 12 -39.03 -24.50 -4.80
CA ARG A 12 -40.39 -24.31 -4.28
C ARG A 12 -40.95 -25.65 -3.83
N THR A 13 -41.79 -25.63 -2.80
CA THR A 13 -42.39 -26.81 -2.15
C THR A 13 -43.69 -27.27 -2.81
N GLU A 14 -44.26 -26.46 -3.69
CA GLU A 14 -45.50 -26.75 -4.42
C GLU A 14 -45.20 -27.45 -5.75
N VAL A 15 -46.06 -28.39 -6.13
CA VAL A 15 -46.01 -29.04 -7.45
C VAL A 15 -46.43 -28.04 -8.53
N ASP A 16 -45.71 -28.01 -9.65
CA ASP A 16 -45.96 -27.10 -10.80
C ASP A 16 -45.91 -25.60 -10.49
N ALA A 17 -45.18 -25.19 -9.45
CA ALA A 17 -45.06 -23.79 -9.02
C ALA A 17 -44.39 -22.84 -10.05
N PHE A 18 -43.70 -23.38 -11.05
CA PHE A 18 -42.98 -22.59 -12.04
C PHE A 18 -43.69 -22.59 -13.39
N THR A 19 -44.17 -21.41 -13.79
CA THR A 19 -44.81 -21.20 -15.09
C THR A 19 -43.76 -20.93 -16.18
N ARG A 20 -44.18 -20.96 -17.45
CA ARG A 20 -43.32 -20.59 -18.60
C ARG A 20 -42.79 -19.15 -18.49
N ASP A 21 -43.54 -18.24 -17.86
CA ASP A 21 -43.11 -16.86 -17.68
C ASP A 21 -42.05 -16.75 -16.57
N HIS A 22 -42.14 -17.55 -15.50
CA HIS A 22 -41.05 -17.68 -14.52
C HIS A 22 -39.77 -18.17 -15.19
N LEU A 23 -39.87 -19.15 -16.10
CA LEU A 23 -38.72 -19.65 -16.86
C LEU A 23 -38.12 -18.57 -17.79
N ARG A 24 -38.94 -17.79 -18.49
CA ARG A 24 -38.47 -16.68 -19.34
C ARG A 24 -37.72 -15.62 -18.55
N ILE A 25 -38.27 -15.20 -17.41
CA ILE A 25 -37.64 -14.20 -16.54
C ILE A 25 -36.31 -14.75 -16.01
N LEU A 26 -36.30 -16.00 -15.56
CA LEU A 26 -35.10 -16.67 -15.06
C LEU A 26 -34.02 -16.72 -16.14
N LEU A 27 -34.33 -17.15 -17.37
CA LEU A 27 -33.38 -17.21 -18.47
C LEU A 27 -32.82 -15.83 -18.86
N ALA A 28 -33.66 -14.79 -18.83
CA ALA A 28 -33.25 -13.41 -19.10
C ALA A 28 -32.27 -12.87 -18.04
N ILE A 29 -32.49 -13.20 -16.76
CA ILE A 29 -31.63 -12.78 -15.65
C ILE A 29 -30.36 -13.64 -15.58
N CYS A 30 -30.45 -14.95 -15.79
CA CYS A 30 -29.31 -15.88 -15.82
C CYS A 30 -28.22 -15.41 -16.79
N SER A 31 -28.64 -14.93 -17.97
CA SER A 31 -27.71 -14.44 -18.99
C SER A 31 -26.90 -13.22 -18.51
N LYS A 32 -27.57 -12.29 -17.81
CA LYS A 32 -26.92 -11.12 -17.21
C LYS A 32 -26.03 -11.49 -16.03
N ILE A 33 -26.48 -12.39 -15.16
CA ILE A 33 -25.69 -12.88 -14.02
C ILE A 33 -24.42 -13.58 -14.51
N ALA A 34 -24.55 -14.47 -15.50
CA ALA A 34 -23.42 -15.19 -16.08
C ALA A 34 -22.36 -14.23 -16.65
N LEU A 35 -22.78 -13.21 -17.40
CA LEU A 35 -21.89 -12.20 -17.97
C LEU A 35 -21.20 -11.37 -16.87
N SER A 36 -21.94 -10.89 -15.88
CA SER A 36 -21.37 -10.14 -14.75
C SER A 36 -20.36 -10.98 -13.96
N PHE A 37 -20.65 -12.26 -13.75
CA PHE A 37 -19.76 -13.19 -13.05
C PHE A 37 -18.49 -13.48 -13.88
N GLU A 38 -18.62 -13.71 -15.18
CA GLU A 38 -17.49 -13.89 -16.08
C GLU A 38 -16.59 -12.65 -16.13
N ASN A 39 -17.19 -11.46 -16.17
CA ASN A 39 -16.46 -10.19 -16.09
C ASN A 39 -15.72 -10.04 -14.77
N ALA A 40 -16.36 -10.36 -13.63
CA ALA A 40 -15.72 -10.33 -12.32
C ALA A 40 -14.53 -11.31 -12.23
N LEU A 41 -14.68 -12.53 -12.77
CA LEU A 41 -13.59 -13.51 -12.82
C LEU A 41 -12.46 -13.08 -13.75
N LYS A 42 -12.77 -12.50 -14.92
CA LYS A 42 -11.76 -11.93 -15.84
C LYS A 42 -11.02 -10.78 -15.19
N TYR A 43 -11.72 -9.88 -14.51
CA TYR A 43 -11.13 -8.78 -13.76
C TYR A 43 -10.21 -9.31 -12.66
N GLN A 44 -10.67 -10.26 -11.86
CA GLN A 44 -9.86 -10.90 -10.82
C GLN A 44 -8.63 -11.63 -11.38
N ARG A 45 -8.73 -12.26 -12.56
CA ARG A 45 -7.57 -12.88 -13.24
C ARG A 45 -6.60 -11.84 -13.79
N SER A 46 -7.11 -10.74 -14.36
CA SER A 46 -6.30 -9.62 -14.84
C SER A 46 -5.54 -8.97 -13.69
N GLU A 47 -6.22 -8.66 -12.58
CA GLU A 47 -5.62 -8.19 -11.33
C GLU A 47 -4.57 -9.17 -10.80
N ARG A 48 -4.88 -10.48 -10.82
CA ARG A 48 -3.92 -11.54 -10.44
C ARG A 48 -2.74 -11.68 -11.39
N THR A 49 -2.71 -11.04 -12.56
CA THR A 49 -1.57 -11.12 -13.49
C THR A 49 -0.84 -9.79 -13.61
N ALA A 50 -1.43 -8.70 -13.09
CA ALA A 50 -0.78 -7.41 -13.04
C ALA A 50 0.49 -7.47 -12.17
N THR A 51 1.57 -6.93 -12.69
CA THR A 51 2.85 -6.74 -11.98
C THR A 51 3.00 -5.31 -11.48
N THR A 52 2.11 -4.41 -11.87
CA THR A 52 2.14 -3.00 -11.51
C THR A 52 0.87 -2.61 -10.77
N ASP A 53 1.01 -1.64 -9.88
CA ASP A 53 -0.08 -0.94 -9.22
C ASP A 53 -0.71 0.06 -10.20
N TYR A 54 -2.03 0.01 -10.37
CA TYR A 54 -2.73 0.80 -11.40
C TYR A 54 -2.72 2.31 -11.12
N LEU A 55 -2.56 2.72 -9.86
CA LEU A 55 -2.64 4.13 -9.46
C LEU A 55 -1.28 4.83 -9.58
N THR A 56 -0.22 4.15 -9.15
CA THR A 56 1.14 4.71 -9.08
C THR A 56 2.04 4.27 -10.23
N SER A 57 1.62 3.24 -10.98
CA SER A 57 2.44 2.55 -11.98
C SER A 57 3.74 1.96 -11.42
N LEU A 58 3.91 1.90 -10.09
CA LEU A 58 5.00 1.18 -9.47
C LEU A 58 4.75 -0.33 -9.56
N PRO A 59 5.78 -1.17 -9.43
CA PRO A 59 5.60 -2.55 -9.03
C PRO A 59 4.63 -2.71 -7.87
N ASN A 60 3.76 -3.72 -7.94
CA ASN A 60 2.86 -4.06 -6.84
C ASN A 60 3.51 -5.05 -5.86
N ALA A 61 2.78 -5.40 -4.80
CA ALA A 61 3.23 -6.37 -3.80
C ALA A 61 3.74 -7.69 -4.39
N ARG A 62 3.06 -8.23 -5.41
CA ARG A 62 3.50 -9.48 -6.05
C ARG A 62 4.87 -9.33 -6.70
N SER A 63 5.07 -8.26 -7.45
CA SER A 63 6.35 -8.01 -8.13
C SER A 63 7.48 -7.75 -7.14
N LEU A 64 7.18 -7.11 -6.01
CA LEU A 64 8.13 -6.96 -4.90
C LEU A 64 8.65 -8.30 -4.41
N PHE A 65 7.77 -9.25 -4.08
CA PHE A 65 8.20 -10.56 -3.57
C PHE A 65 9.08 -11.30 -4.59
N ILE A 66 8.67 -11.34 -5.85
CA ILE A 66 9.45 -11.98 -6.93
C ILE A 66 10.82 -11.32 -7.08
N HIS A 67 10.88 -9.99 -7.04
CA HIS A 67 12.13 -9.24 -7.16
C HIS A 67 13.03 -9.49 -5.95
N LEU A 68 12.50 -9.39 -4.74
CA LEU A 68 13.24 -9.55 -3.50
C LEU A 68 13.85 -10.95 -3.38
N ASP A 69 13.10 -12.01 -3.72
CA ASP A 69 13.64 -13.38 -3.73
C ASP A 69 14.82 -13.53 -4.71
N SER A 70 14.70 -12.94 -5.90
CA SER A 70 15.77 -12.93 -6.90
C SER A 70 17.00 -12.16 -6.40
N GLU A 71 16.80 -11.00 -5.79
CA GLU A 71 17.87 -10.16 -5.25
C GLU A 71 18.59 -10.83 -4.09
N LEU A 72 17.87 -11.49 -3.18
CA LEU A 72 18.46 -12.26 -2.09
C LEU A 72 19.31 -13.42 -2.60
N ALA A 73 18.84 -14.12 -3.64
CA ALA A 73 19.64 -15.16 -4.28
C ALA A 73 20.94 -14.59 -4.88
N ARG A 74 20.88 -13.39 -5.47
CA ARG A 74 22.06 -12.67 -5.99
C ARG A 74 23.00 -12.27 -4.86
N CYS A 75 22.49 -11.62 -3.81
CA CYS A 75 23.26 -11.19 -2.65
C CYS A 75 23.97 -12.36 -1.97
N ARG A 76 23.29 -13.51 -1.81
CA ARG A 76 23.88 -14.74 -1.28
C ARG A 76 25.05 -15.24 -2.13
N ARG A 77 24.90 -15.24 -3.47
CA ARG A 77 25.94 -15.69 -4.41
C ARG A 77 27.17 -14.80 -4.38
N HIS A 78 26.96 -13.49 -4.28
CA HIS A 78 28.03 -12.48 -4.38
C HIS A 78 28.51 -11.96 -3.02
N ARG A 79 27.98 -12.48 -1.91
CA ARG A 79 28.26 -12.01 -0.53
C ARG A 79 28.04 -10.50 -0.38
N MET A 80 26.92 -10.02 -0.91
CA MET A 80 26.51 -8.61 -0.83
C MET A 80 25.43 -8.41 0.22
N SER A 81 25.36 -7.21 0.78
CA SER A 81 24.25 -6.78 1.63
C SER A 81 23.10 -6.16 0.83
N LEU A 82 21.91 -6.21 1.40
CA LEU A 82 20.68 -5.63 0.85
C LEU A 82 19.93 -4.97 2.00
N ALA A 83 19.44 -3.75 1.79
CA ALA A 83 18.53 -3.09 2.73
C ALA A 83 17.10 -3.15 2.19
N VAL A 84 16.15 -3.50 3.04
CA VAL A 84 14.72 -3.39 2.77
C VAL A 84 14.16 -2.29 3.66
N LEU A 85 13.49 -1.30 3.07
CA LEU A 85 12.81 -0.23 3.79
C LEU A 85 11.32 -0.36 3.56
N VAL A 86 10.54 -0.45 4.64
CA VAL A 86 9.07 -0.41 4.63
C VAL A 86 8.64 0.98 5.07
N CYS A 87 7.79 1.61 4.26
CA CYS A 87 7.37 3.00 4.41
C CYS A 87 5.85 3.10 4.46
N ASP A 88 5.32 3.95 5.34
CA ASP A 88 3.90 4.26 5.47
C ASP A 88 3.70 5.78 5.58
N LEU A 89 2.79 6.35 4.80
CA LEU A 89 2.55 7.80 4.79
C LEU A 89 1.70 8.26 5.99
N ASP A 90 2.38 8.81 7.00
CA ASP A 90 1.74 9.44 8.14
C ASP A 90 0.90 10.65 7.72
N GLY A 91 -0.37 10.67 8.12
CA GLY A 91 -1.31 11.77 7.80
C GLY A 91 -2.10 11.58 6.50
N PHE A 92 -1.87 10.50 5.75
CA PHE A 92 -2.60 10.22 4.51
C PHE A 92 -4.13 10.16 4.70
N LYS A 93 -4.59 9.51 5.78
CA LYS A 93 -6.01 9.48 6.13
C LYS A 93 -6.59 10.88 6.36
N GLN A 94 -5.86 11.77 7.03
CA GLN A 94 -6.31 13.15 7.27
C GLN A 94 -6.50 13.93 5.96
N ILE A 95 -5.63 13.69 4.97
CA ILE A 95 -5.77 14.28 3.65
C ILE A 95 -7.02 13.73 2.93
N ASN A 96 -7.25 12.42 3.00
CA ASN A 96 -8.48 11.83 2.44
C ASN A 96 -9.73 12.40 3.10
N ASP A 97 -9.74 12.49 4.42
CA ASP A 97 -10.90 12.96 5.18
C ASP A 97 -11.18 14.46 4.92
N ARG A 98 -10.14 15.28 4.71
CA ARG A 98 -10.27 16.72 4.50
C ARG A 98 -10.49 17.14 3.04
N PHE A 99 -9.84 16.46 2.09
CA PHE A 99 -9.80 16.87 0.68
C PHE A 99 -10.40 15.82 -0.27
N GLY A 100 -10.80 14.65 0.25
CA GLY A 100 -11.40 13.56 -0.51
C GLY A 100 -10.39 12.62 -1.15
N HIS A 101 -10.86 11.41 -1.48
CA HIS A 101 -10.03 10.33 -2.03
C HIS A 101 -9.35 10.65 -3.36
N LEU A 102 -9.93 11.53 -4.19
CA LEU A 102 -9.28 11.94 -5.44
C LEU A 102 -7.96 12.68 -5.16
N GLN A 103 -7.93 13.49 -4.11
CA GLN A 103 -6.75 14.24 -3.70
C GLN A 103 -5.72 13.30 -3.06
N GLY A 104 -6.16 12.32 -2.26
CA GLY A 104 -5.29 11.25 -1.78
C GLY A 104 -4.68 10.42 -2.91
N ASN A 105 -5.46 10.08 -3.94
CA ASN A 105 -4.93 9.38 -5.11
C ASN A 105 -3.84 10.19 -5.82
N ARG A 106 -4.04 11.50 -6.01
CA ARG A 106 -3.01 12.40 -6.56
C ARG A 106 -1.77 12.44 -5.69
N LEU A 107 -1.93 12.40 -4.37
CA LEU A 107 -0.82 12.36 -3.44
C LEU A 107 0.01 11.08 -3.60
N LEU A 108 -0.64 9.93 -3.65
CA LEU A 108 0.04 8.64 -3.85
C LEU A 108 0.81 8.62 -5.17
N THR A 109 0.21 9.14 -6.25
CA THR A 109 0.88 9.26 -7.55
C THR A 109 2.09 10.21 -7.48
N SER A 110 1.95 11.40 -6.88
CA SER A 110 3.05 12.37 -6.74
C SER A 110 4.21 11.82 -5.90
N PHE A 111 3.90 11.13 -4.79
CA PHE A 111 4.93 10.52 -3.95
C PHE A 111 5.65 9.37 -4.69
N ALA A 112 4.91 8.52 -5.41
CA ALA A 112 5.47 7.44 -6.21
C ALA A 112 6.41 7.95 -7.32
N GLU A 113 6.05 9.04 -8.00
CA GLU A 113 6.89 9.69 -9.01
C GLU A 113 8.19 10.22 -8.40
N LYS A 114 8.10 10.88 -7.24
CA LYS A 114 9.28 11.37 -6.50
C LYS A 114 10.20 10.23 -6.05
N LEU A 115 9.65 9.11 -5.57
CA LEU A 115 10.44 7.92 -5.26
C LEU A 115 11.17 7.40 -6.49
N ARG A 116 10.48 7.29 -7.64
CA ARG A 116 11.08 6.81 -8.89
C ARG A 116 12.22 7.72 -9.38
N GLN A 117 12.08 9.03 -9.25
CA GLN A 117 13.09 10.00 -9.70
C GLN A 117 14.34 10.03 -8.81
N THR A 118 14.21 9.63 -7.55
CA THR A 118 15.30 9.71 -6.56
C THR A 118 16.00 8.37 -6.31
N CYS A 119 15.39 7.28 -6.74
CA CYS A 119 15.98 5.95 -6.68
C CYS A 119 16.97 5.73 -7.83
N ARG A 120 18.06 5.04 -7.54
CA ARG A 120 19.06 4.67 -8.54
C ARG A 120 18.48 3.62 -9.49
N GLU A 121 19.11 3.42 -10.64
CA GLU A 121 18.68 2.40 -11.62
C GLU A 121 18.57 0.99 -11.04
N TYR A 122 19.40 0.67 -10.03
CA TYR A 122 19.43 -0.63 -9.36
C TYR A 122 18.58 -0.70 -8.08
N ASP A 123 17.96 0.42 -7.67
CA ASP A 123 17.04 0.44 -6.54
C ASP A 123 15.66 0.00 -7.03
N TYR A 124 14.95 -0.79 -6.23
CA TYR A 124 13.60 -1.23 -6.55
C TYR A 124 12.59 -0.60 -5.61
N VAL A 125 11.52 -0.02 -6.16
CA VAL A 125 10.44 0.61 -5.39
C VAL A 125 9.13 -0.06 -5.76
N ALA A 126 8.37 -0.48 -4.78
CA ALA A 126 7.05 -1.08 -4.96
C ALA A 126 6.02 -0.42 -4.05
N ARG A 127 4.75 -0.46 -4.45
CA ARG A 127 3.60 -0.15 -3.59
C ARG A 127 2.96 -1.45 -3.13
N MET A 128 2.87 -1.65 -1.82
CA MET A 128 2.26 -2.85 -1.23
C MET A 128 0.74 -2.77 -1.24
N GLY A 129 0.20 -1.58 -0.98
CA GLY A 129 -1.22 -1.29 -0.92
C GLY A 129 -1.44 0.01 -0.15
N GLY A 130 -2.66 0.56 -0.18
CA GLY A 130 -2.98 1.77 0.61
C GLY A 130 -1.95 2.90 0.42
N ASP A 131 -1.32 3.28 1.52
CA ASP A 131 -0.24 4.27 1.66
C ASP A 131 1.15 3.64 1.94
N GLU A 132 1.29 2.33 1.73
CA GLU A 132 2.49 1.56 2.03
C GLU A 132 3.38 1.36 0.79
N PHE A 133 4.67 1.68 0.96
CA PHE A 133 5.70 1.55 -0.07
C PHE A 133 6.88 0.74 0.47
N VAL A 134 7.54 -0.01 -0.40
CA VAL A 134 8.75 -0.76 -0.05
C VAL A 134 9.88 -0.42 -1.01
N LEU A 135 11.05 -0.17 -0.45
CA LEU A 135 12.28 0.02 -1.21
C LEU A 135 13.23 -1.15 -0.93
N VAL A 136 13.80 -1.72 -1.99
CA VAL A 136 14.86 -2.73 -1.94
C VAL A 136 16.12 -2.09 -2.50
N LEU A 137 17.11 -1.88 -1.63
CA LEU A 137 18.28 -1.04 -1.88
C LEU A 137 19.56 -1.87 -1.74
N SER A 138 20.16 -2.23 -2.87
CA SER A 138 21.42 -2.96 -2.90
C SER A 138 22.58 -2.04 -2.52
N GLY A 139 23.41 -2.45 -1.56
CA GLY A 139 24.61 -1.71 -1.17
C GLY A 139 24.36 -0.39 -0.42
N LEU A 140 23.13 -0.15 0.07
CA LEU A 140 22.92 0.89 1.07
C LEU A 140 23.67 0.48 2.34
N LYS A 141 24.60 1.33 2.79
CA LYS A 141 25.34 1.08 4.02
C LYS A 141 24.60 1.67 5.23
N PRO A 142 24.74 1.09 6.44
CA PRO A 142 24.10 1.59 7.64
C PRO A 142 24.34 3.08 7.91
N GLU A 143 25.53 3.60 7.60
CA GLU A 143 25.89 5.00 7.83
C GLU A 143 25.10 5.97 6.93
N ALA A 144 24.62 5.51 5.77
CA ALA A 144 23.82 6.31 4.84
C ALA A 144 22.31 6.15 5.05
N LEU A 145 21.89 5.27 5.97
CA LEU A 145 20.48 4.95 6.19
C LEU A 145 19.69 6.17 6.65
N GLU A 146 20.21 6.89 7.65
CA GLU A 146 19.50 8.04 8.19
C GLU A 146 19.30 9.14 7.16
N ASP A 147 20.31 9.40 6.31
CA ASP A 147 20.19 10.35 5.21
C ASP A 147 19.13 9.92 4.19
N LYS A 148 19.06 8.62 3.89
CA LYS A 148 18.00 8.07 3.03
C LYS A 148 16.62 8.26 3.66
N ILE A 149 16.45 7.99 4.96
CA ILE A 149 15.18 8.19 5.68
C ILE A 149 14.79 9.68 5.69
N ARG A 150 15.72 10.58 6.04
CA ARG A 150 15.49 12.04 6.00
C ARG A 150 15.10 12.51 4.60
N HIS A 151 15.68 11.91 3.57
CA HIS A 151 15.31 12.22 2.19
C HIS A 151 13.87 11.77 1.88
N LEU A 152 13.49 10.54 2.24
CA LEU A 152 12.11 10.04 2.05
C LEU A 152 11.08 10.92 2.76
N GLN A 153 11.38 11.38 3.98
CA GLN A 153 10.54 12.30 4.73
C GLN A 153 10.36 13.65 4.03
N ARG A 154 11.44 14.20 3.44
CA ARG A 154 11.34 15.42 2.62
C ARG A 154 10.46 15.23 1.39
N LEU A 155 10.59 14.09 0.69
CA LEU A 155 9.75 13.80 -0.48
C LEU A 155 8.27 13.68 -0.11
N ALA A 156 7.95 13.06 1.03
CA ALA A 156 6.58 13.00 1.54
C ALA A 156 6.04 14.40 1.84
N ALA A 157 6.79 15.21 2.59
CA ALA A 157 6.39 16.59 2.90
C ALA A 157 6.19 17.45 1.64
N GLU A 158 7.08 17.32 0.65
CA GLU A 158 6.96 18.01 -0.65
C GLU A 158 5.69 17.59 -1.40
N ALA A 159 5.40 16.28 -1.49
CA ALA A 159 4.16 15.79 -2.10
C ALA A 159 2.92 16.29 -1.34
N GLY A 160 2.97 16.30 -0.01
CA GLY A 160 1.90 16.83 0.85
C GLY A 160 1.62 18.30 0.57
N ARG A 161 2.66 19.14 0.53
CA ARG A 161 2.55 20.58 0.22
C ARG A 161 1.99 20.82 -1.18
N GLU A 162 2.49 20.10 -2.17
CA GLU A 162 2.06 20.25 -3.57
C GLU A 162 0.56 19.95 -3.74
N ILE A 163 0.07 18.92 -3.07
CA ILE A 163 -1.30 18.41 -3.27
C ILE A 163 -2.33 19.05 -2.34
N SER A 164 -1.94 19.37 -1.11
CA SER A 164 -2.86 19.85 -0.06
C SER A 164 -2.56 21.26 0.45
N GLY A 165 -1.41 21.84 0.10
CA GLY A 165 -0.94 23.10 0.66
C GLY A 165 -0.56 23.03 2.14
N THR A 166 -0.39 21.82 2.70
CA THR A 166 -0.09 21.61 4.12
C THR A 166 1.12 20.72 4.34
N ASP A 167 1.81 20.92 5.46
CA ASP A 167 2.95 20.11 5.92
C ASP A 167 2.54 18.91 6.79
N VAL A 168 1.29 18.44 6.64
CA VAL A 168 0.72 17.38 7.50
C VAL A 168 1.25 15.99 7.12
N LEU A 169 1.79 15.83 5.91
CA LEU A 169 2.27 14.53 5.43
C LEU A 169 3.72 14.29 5.83
N SER A 170 3.96 13.14 6.45
CA SER A 170 5.30 12.60 6.70
C SER A 170 5.33 11.12 6.26
N VAL A 171 6.41 10.42 6.56
CA VAL A 171 6.53 8.98 6.33
C VAL A 171 7.25 8.33 7.51
N SER A 172 6.65 7.26 8.02
CA SER A 172 7.29 6.35 8.97
C SER A 172 8.06 5.29 8.19
N VAL A 173 9.30 5.00 8.58
CA VAL A 173 10.21 4.13 7.84
C VAL A 173 10.89 3.13 8.76
N GLY A 174 10.57 1.86 8.58
CA GLY A 174 11.31 0.76 9.18
C GLY A 174 12.24 0.13 8.17
N HIS A 175 13.29 -0.53 8.64
CA HIS A 175 14.30 -1.11 7.77
C HIS A 175 14.83 -2.44 8.32
N ALA A 176 15.27 -3.32 7.44
CA ALA A 176 15.99 -4.54 7.77
C ALA A 176 17.13 -4.80 6.76
N TYR A 177 18.23 -5.37 7.23
CA TYR A 177 19.39 -5.71 6.42
C TYR A 177 19.56 -7.22 6.25
N TYR A 178 19.72 -7.66 5.00
CA TYR A 178 20.28 -8.98 4.71
C TYR A 178 21.80 -8.94 4.78
N PRO A 179 22.47 -9.95 5.37
CA PRO A 179 21.89 -11.14 6.03
C PRO A 179 21.63 -10.98 7.53
N ASP A 180 22.02 -9.85 8.13
CA ASP A 180 22.15 -9.72 9.59
C ASP A 180 20.80 -9.74 10.34
N GLU A 181 19.72 -9.32 9.67
CA GLU A 181 18.40 -9.11 10.27
C GLU A 181 17.30 -9.95 9.59
N GLY A 182 17.70 -10.84 8.67
CA GLY A 182 16.78 -11.75 7.97
C GLY A 182 17.46 -12.47 6.81
N MET A 183 17.04 -13.71 6.55
CA MET A 183 17.64 -14.59 5.53
C MET A 183 16.73 -14.81 4.31
N ASP A 184 15.47 -14.41 4.40
CA ASP A 184 14.47 -14.50 3.34
C ASP A 184 13.59 -13.23 3.29
N ALA A 185 12.75 -13.12 2.25
CA ALA A 185 11.91 -11.96 2.01
C ALA A 185 10.92 -11.72 3.16
N GLU A 186 10.34 -12.78 3.73
CA GLU A 186 9.33 -12.68 4.79
C GLU A 186 9.94 -12.14 6.09
N GLN A 187 11.11 -12.65 6.50
CA GLN A 187 11.82 -12.18 7.68
C GLN A 187 12.21 -10.71 7.57
N LEU A 188 12.77 -10.30 6.43
CA LEU A 188 13.21 -8.91 6.21
C LEU A 188 12.03 -7.94 6.19
N LEU A 189 10.96 -8.29 5.46
CA LEU A 189 9.76 -7.45 5.41
C LEU A 189 9.10 -7.36 6.79
N SER A 190 9.02 -8.47 7.52
CA SER A 190 8.43 -8.50 8.87
C SER A 190 9.22 -7.66 9.87
N GLU A 191 10.56 -7.75 9.86
CA GLU A 191 11.39 -6.95 10.78
C GLU A 191 11.36 -5.46 10.42
N ALA A 192 11.39 -5.12 9.13
CA ALA A 192 11.25 -3.75 8.68
C ALA A 192 9.86 -3.18 9.04
N ASP A 193 8.78 -3.92 8.81
CA ASP A 193 7.42 -3.53 9.19
C ASP A 193 7.28 -3.30 10.69
N ARG A 194 7.81 -4.21 11.51
CA ARG A 194 7.80 -4.08 12.97
C ARG A 194 8.45 -2.78 13.44
N ARG A 195 9.56 -2.37 12.83
CA ARG A 195 10.27 -1.11 13.14
C ARG A 195 9.50 0.11 12.63
N MET A 196 8.92 0.03 11.43
CA MET A 196 8.07 1.08 10.86
C MET A 196 6.88 1.36 11.79
N TYR A 197 6.20 0.30 12.22
CA TYR A 197 5.06 0.41 13.12
C TYR A 197 5.45 0.97 14.50
N ALA A 198 6.64 0.61 15.01
CA ALA A 198 7.15 1.20 16.25
C ALA A 198 7.39 2.72 16.12
N GLN A 199 7.95 3.18 15.00
CA GLN A 199 8.13 4.60 14.71
C GLN A 199 6.78 5.32 14.56
N LYS A 200 5.84 4.73 13.80
CA LYS A 200 4.50 5.29 13.57
C LYS A 200 3.73 5.52 14.88
N ARG A 201 3.83 4.57 15.83
CA ARG A 201 3.25 4.76 17.17
C ARG A 201 3.90 5.92 17.93
N GLN A 202 5.23 6.06 17.87
CA GLN A 202 5.91 7.19 18.53
C GLN A 202 5.47 8.54 17.95
N HIS A 203 5.33 8.65 16.63
CA HIS A 203 4.82 9.87 16.00
C HIS A 203 3.38 10.19 16.44
N HIS A 204 2.52 9.17 16.50
CA HIS A 204 1.16 9.31 16.99
C HIS A 204 1.15 9.80 18.44
N ASP A 205 1.87 9.12 19.34
CA ASP A 205 1.93 9.48 20.76
C ASP A 205 2.47 10.90 21.00
N GLN A 206 3.46 11.34 20.20
CA GLN A 206 3.99 12.71 20.24
C GLN A 206 2.93 13.75 19.82
N LEU A 207 2.17 13.49 18.75
CA LEU A 207 1.09 14.37 18.31
C LEU A 207 -0.02 14.48 19.35
N TYR A 208 -0.39 13.37 20.00
CA TYR A 208 -1.36 13.39 21.10
C TYR A 208 -0.84 14.15 22.32
N THR A 209 0.41 13.96 22.70
CA THR A 209 1.03 14.68 23.83
C THR A 209 1.11 16.18 23.56
N SER A 210 1.55 16.59 22.36
CA SER A 210 1.61 18.01 21.97
C SER A 210 0.22 18.66 21.88
N SER A 211 -0.80 17.92 21.42
CA SER A 211 -2.18 18.42 21.39
C SER A 211 -2.80 18.54 22.79
N ALA A 212 -2.47 17.63 23.72
CA ALA A 212 -2.93 17.69 25.11
C ALA A 212 -2.30 18.89 25.85
N VAL A 213 -0.99 19.10 25.68
CA VAL A 213 -0.29 20.25 26.26
C VAL A 213 -0.79 21.58 25.68
N ALA A 214 -1.10 21.65 24.38
CA ALA A 214 -1.69 22.85 23.78
C ALA A 214 -3.11 23.18 24.30
N ALA A 215 -3.89 22.16 24.67
CA ALA A 215 -5.22 22.35 25.27
C ALA A 215 -5.17 22.82 26.73
N GLU A 216 -4.10 22.50 27.46
CA GLU A 216 -3.91 22.91 28.87
C GLU A 216 -3.33 24.33 29.03
N VAL A 217 -2.70 24.90 27.99
CA VAL A 217 -2.01 26.21 28.06
C VAL A 217 -2.89 27.39 27.65
N SER A 218 -4.19 27.20 27.37
CA SER A 218 -5.12 28.32 27.13
C SER A 218 -5.46 29.02 28.46
N PRO A 219 -4.95 30.23 28.77
CA PRO A 219 -5.30 30.91 30.01
C PRO A 219 -6.66 31.57 29.81
N ALA A 220 -7.49 31.48 30.85
CA ALA A 220 -8.74 32.22 30.98
C ALA A 220 -8.56 33.68 30.52
N GLY A 221 -9.47 34.11 29.64
CA GLY A 221 -9.47 35.44 29.05
C GLY A 221 -9.40 36.54 30.10
N THR A 222 -8.49 37.48 29.87
CA THR A 222 -8.49 38.78 30.55
C THR A 222 -9.71 39.54 30.05
N ILE A 223 -10.67 39.78 30.96
CA ILE A 223 -11.82 40.65 30.73
C ILE A 223 -11.34 42.09 30.92
N HIS A 224 -11.44 42.91 29.87
CA HIS A 224 -11.48 44.36 29.97
C HIS A 224 -12.64 44.88 29.12
#